data_AF-A0A1W1VT23-F1
#
_entry.id   AF-A0A1W1VT23-F1
#
_cell.length_a   1.000
_cell.length_b   1.000
_cell.length_c   1.000
_cell.angle_alpha   90.00
_cell.angle_beta   90.00
_cell.angle_gamma   90.00
#
_symmetry.space_group_name_H-M   'P 1'
#
loop_
_entity.id
_entity.type
_entity.pdbx_description
1 polymer ?
#
loop_
_entity_poly.entity_id
_entity_poly.type
_entity_poly.pdbx_seq_one_letter_code
_entity_poly.pdbx_strand_id
1 'polypeptide(L)'
;MVDFLLVAIVVFFMIFAGVDYYIVLAQHKIAEHIMHYYLERVRIEGYLTSADEAEMISKYASVGMTVEDIQCPRESRGDSRVLRNVLNPDASRINFTVTVKPPWRPLTVGLLIGASAAPDTFRIKVGGSVLSERTNP
;
A
#
# COMPACT_ATOMS: atom_id res chain seq x y z
N MET A 1 18.55 -38.95 18.88
CA MET A 1 19.25 -37.97 18.00
C MET A 1 18.37 -37.49 16.86
N VAL A 2 17.64 -38.38 16.18
CA VAL A 2 16.74 -38.03 15.07
C VAL A 2 15.55 -37.17 15.54
N ASP A 3 14.96 -37.46 16.69
CA ASP A 3 13.82 -36.70 17.23
C ASP A 3 14.17 -35.23 17.51
N PHE A 4 15.37 -34.99 18.03
CA PHE A 4 15.88 -33.64 18.27
C PHE A 4 16.08 -32.87 16.96
N LEU A 5 16.59 -33.53 15.93
CA LEU A 5 16.75 -32.94 14.60
C LEU A 5 15.39 -32.53 14.01
N LEU A 6 14.38 -33.41 14.14
CA LEU A 6 13.05 -33.18 13.59
C LEU A 6 12.37 -31.98 14.27
N VAL A 7 12.45 -31.90 15.60
CA VAL A 7 11.93 -30.76 16.37
C VAL A 7 12.67 -29.47 16.02
N ALA A 8 14.00 -29.50 15.92
CA ALA A 8 14.79 -28.32 15.57
C ALA A 8 14.39 -27.75 14.20
N ILE A 9 14.20 -28.62 13.20
CA ILE A 9 13.77 -28.23 11.86
C ILE A 9 12.42 -27.50 11.92
N VAL A 10 11.43 -28.05 12.64
CA VAL A 10 10.09 -27.42 12.78
C VAL A 10 10.18 -26.05 13.45
N VAL A 11 11.00 -25.91 14.49
CA VAL A 11 11.19 -24.63 15.20
C VAL A 11 11.84 -23.59 14.29
N PHE A 12 12.88 -23.96 13.54
CA PHE A 12 13.49 -23.04 12.57
C PHE A 12 12.48 -22.58 11.52
N PHE A 13 11.65 -23.48 11.00
CA PHE A 13 10.60 -23.15 10.06
C PHE A 13 9.61 -22.11 10.61
N MET A 14 9.19 -22.28 11.87
CA MET A 14 8.26 -21.36 12.50
C MET A 14 8.87 -19.96 12.70
N ILE A 15 10.17 -19.89 13.03
CA ILE A 15 10.90 -18.62 13.16
C ILE A 15 10.99 -17.91 11.81
N PHE A 16 11.40 -18.60 10.75
CA PHE A 16 11.50 -17.99 9.41
C PHE A 16 10.14 -17.47 8.91
N ALA A 17 9.08 -18.27 9.06
CA ALA A 17 7.72 -17.85 8.71
C ALA A 17 7.28 -16.60 9.50
N GLY A 18 7.63 -16.51 10.79
CA GLY A 18 7.36 -15.34 11.61
C GLY A 18 8.10 -14.08 11.13
N VAL A 19 9.38 -14.23 10.77
CA VAL A 19 10.18 -13.12 10.22
C VAL A 19 9.62 -12.63 8.90
N ASP A 20 9.24 -13.53 7.98
CA ASP A 20 8.63 -13.14 6.70
C ASP A 20 7.33 -12.37 6.87
N TYR A 21 6.45 -12.89 7.73
CA TYR A 21 5.20 -12.23 8.05
C TYR A 21 5.45 -10.83 8.60
N TYR A 22 6.41 -10.69 9.52
CA TYR A 22 6.76 -9.40 10.10
C TYR A 22 7.27 -8.41 9.04
N ILE A 23 8.14 -8.85 8.12
CA ILE A 23 8.67 -7.98 7.05
C ILE A 23 7.54 -7.49 6.14
N VAL A 24 6.64 -8.37 5.71
CA VAL A 24 5.50 -7.99 4.86
C VAL A 24 4.57 -7.03 5.60
N LEU A 25 4.28 -7.28 6.88
CA LEU A 25 3.46 -6.41 7.70
C LEU A 25 4.09 -5.02 7.86
N ALA A 26 5.41 -4.96 8.11
CA ALA A 26 6.14 -3.71 8.21
C ALA A 26 6.07 -2.90 6.91
N GLN A 27 6.28 -3.54 5.76
CA GLN A 27 6.13 -2.91 4.44
C GLN A 27 4.71 -2.40 4.21
N HIS A 28 3.70 -3.20 4.57
CA HIS A 28 2.30 -2.77 4.46
C HIS A 28 2.03 -1.52 5.31
N LYS A 29 2.55 -1.48 6.54
CA LYS A 29 2.39 -0.33 7.45
C LYS A 29 3.10 0.92 6.95
N ILE A 30 4.30 0.79 6.38
CA ILE A 30 5.01 1.91 5.74
C ILE A 30 4.18 2.43 4.56
N ALA A 31 3.68 1.53 3.71
CA ALA A 31 2.89 1.91 2.54
C ALA A 31 1.58 2.61 2.92
N GLU A 32 0.92 2.09 3.97
CA GLU A 32 -0.30 2.65 4.56
C GLU A 32 -0.04 4.04 5.14
N HIS A 33 1.07 4.24 5.84
CA HIS A 33 1.43 5.54 6.43
C HIS A 33 1.64 6.63 5.35
N ILE A 34 2.38 6.31 4.29
CA ILE A 34 2.56 7.22 3.15
C ILE A 34 1.20 7.53 2.53
N MET A 35 0.37 6.51 2.29
CA MET A 35 -0.96 6.67 1.69
C MET A 35 -1.85 7.60 2.52
N HIS A 36 -1.93 7.43 3.83
CA HIS A 36 -2.74 8.28 4.71
C HIS A 36 -2.29 9.75 4.70
N TYR A 37 -0.99 10.02 4.59
CA TYR A 37 -0.48 11.38 4.47
C TYR A 37 -1.03 12.09 3.21
N TYR A 38 -0.99 11.42 2.06
CA TYR A 38 -1.52 11.98 0.80
C TYR A 38 -3.04 11.98 0.75
N LEU A 39 -3.68 11.05 1.45
CA LEU A 39 -5.13 11.01 1.58
C LEU A 39 -5.68 12.25 2.30
N GLU A 40 -4.99 12.75 3.34
CA GLU A 40 -5.36 14.03 3.98
C GLU A 40 -5.09 15.25 3.08
N ARG A 41 -4.03 15.22 2.26
CA ARG A 41 -3.82 16.27 1.25
C ARG A 41 -4.97 16.32 0.24
N VAL A 42 -5.36 15.15 -0.28
CA VAL A 42 -6.48 14.98 -1.21
C VAL A 42 -7.82 15.40 -0.59
N ARG A 43 -8.01 15.18 0.72
CA ARG A 43 -9.20 15.66 1.46
C ARG A 43 -9.32 17.19 1.41
N ILE A 44 -8.22 17.91 1.61
CA ILE A 44 -8.21 19.37 1.65
C ILE A 44 -8.29 19.95 0.24
N GLU A 45 -7.57 19.37 -0.70
CA GLU A 45 -7.45 19.89 -2.06
C GLU A 45 -8.59 19.44 -2.99
N GLY A 46 -9.19 18.28 -2.72
CA GLY A 46 -10.28 17.68 -3.50
C GLY A 46 -9.82 16.75 -4.64
N TYR A 47 -8.52 16.57 -4.82
CA TYR A 47 -7.87 15.74 -5.85
C TYR A 47 -6.38 15.63 -5.53
N LEU A 48 -5.65 14.75 -6.20
CA LEU A 48 -4.20 14.66 -6.09
C LEU A 48 -3.55 15.57 -7.14
N THR A 49 -2.76 16.56 -6.70
CA THR A 49 -2.03 17.44 -7.60
C THR A 49 -0.84 16.74 -8.23
N SER A 50 -0.36 17.28 -9.35
CA SER A 50 0.79 16.75 -10.09
C SER A 50 2.09 16.76 -9.29
N ALA A 51 2.33 17.81 -8.50
CA ALA A 51 3.49 17.91 -7.61
C ALA A 51 3.43 16.84 -6.49
N ASP A 52 2.23 16.67 -5.93
CA ASP A 52 1.96 15.73 -4.85
C ASP A 52 2.10 14.27 -5.29
N GLU A 53 1.62 13.96 -6.50
CA GLU A 53 1.77 12.66 -7.12
C GLU A 53 3.26 12.31 -7.31
N ALA A 54 4.05 13.25 -7.83
CA ALA A 54 5.49 13.06 -8.03
C ALA A 54 6.24 12.88 -6.69
N GLU A 55 5.88 13.69 -5.68
CA GLU A 55 6.44 13.56 -4.32
C GLU A 55 6.09 12.19 -3.70
N MET A 56 4.85 11.74 -3.86
CA MET A 56 4.40 10.45 -3.35
C MET A 56 5.16 9.29 -3.98
N ILE A 57 5.29 9.30 -5.31
CA ILE A 57 6.04 8.27 -6.05
C ILE A 57 7.50 8.25 -5.57
N SER A 58 8.11 9.42 -5.37
CA SER A 58 9.46 9.54 -4.82
C SER A 58 9.59 8.98 -3.40
N LYS A 59 8.60 9.23 -2.52
CA LYS A 59 8.59 8.66 -1.16
C LYS A 59 8.44 7.14 -1.15
N TYR A 60 7.64 6.56 -2.04
CA TYR A 60 7.59 5.11 -2.19
C TYR A 60 8.91 4.55 -2.73
N ALA A 61 9.52 5.22 -3.71
CA ALA A 61 10.80 4.81 -4.27
C ALA A 61 11.95 4.86 -3.24
N SER A 62 11.95 5.84 -2.33
CA SER A 62 12.98 5.97 -1.30
C SER A 62 12.95 4.83 -0.27
N VAL A 63 11.80 4.19 -0.06
CA VAL A 63 11.66 2.97 0.75
C VAL A 63 11.76 1.68 -0.08
N GLY A 64 12.17 1.79 -1.35
CA GLY A 64 12.37 0.66 -2.26
C GLY A 64 11.09 0.08 -2.86
N MET A 65 9.94 0.75 -2.71
CA MET A 65 8.67 0.32 -3.29
C MET A 65 8.43 1.00 -4.64
N THR A 66 7.98 0.23 -5.64
CA THR A 66 7.61 0.78 -6.95
C THR A 66 6.10 0.96 -7.02
N VAL A 67 5.63 2.17 -7.34
CA VAL A 67 4.20 2.44 -7.54
C VAL A 67 3.78 1.92 -8.91
N GLU A 68 2.72 1.13 -8.97
CA GLU A 68 2.17 0.59 -10.23
C GLU A 68 0.83 1.19 -10.62
N ASP A 69 -0.02 1.47 -9.65
CA ASP A 69 -1.34 2.05 -9.89
C ASP A 69 -1.73 3.01 -8.77
N ILE A 70 -2.38 4.11 -9.16
CA ILE A 70 -2.94 5.13 -8.26
C ILE A 70 -4.37 5.40 -8.71
N GLN A 71 -5.32 5.07 -7.84
CA GLN A 71 -6.75 5.26 -8.04
C GLN A 71 -7.23 6.39 -7.15
N CYS A 72 -7.35 7.57 -7.74
CA CYS A 72 -7.98 8.76 -7.18
C CYS A 72 -8.20 9.79 -8.31
N PRO A 73 -9.03 10.82 -8.08
CA PRO A 73 -9.08 12.00 -8.96
C PRO A 73 -7.70 12.66 -8.99
N ARG A 74 -7.14 12.83 -10.20
CA ARG A 74 -5.78 13.35 -10.41
C ARG A 74 -5.76 14.53 -11.37
N GLU A 75 -4.96 15.52 -11.01
CA GLU A 75 -4.64 16.64 -11.89
C GLU A 75 -3.96 16.17 -13.17
N SER A 76 -3.02 15.23 -13.07
CA SER A 76 -2.26 14.68 -14.19
C SER A 76 -3.13 13.99 -15.24
N ARG A 77 -4.33 13.53 -14.87
CA ARG A 77 -5.33 12.94 -15.78
C ARG A 77 -6.37 13.94 -16.28
N GLY A 78 -6.33 15.19 -15.81
CA GLY A 78 -7.35 16.20 -16.10
C GLY A 78 -8.67 15.96 -15.38
N ASP A 79 -8.66 15.21 -14.26
CA ASP A 79 -9.88 14.95 -13.50
C ASP A 79 -10.38 16.22 -12.83
N SER A 80 -11.70 16.34 -12.70
CA SER A 80 -12.30 17.45 -11.96
C SER A 80 -12.04 17.30 -10.46
N ARG A 81 -11.83 18.46 -9.82
CA ARG A 81 -11.67 18.55 -8.37
C ARG A 81 -12.99 18.18 -7.69
N VAL A 82 -12.94 17.26 -6.73
CA VAL A 82 -14.09 16.89 -5.91
C VAL A 82 -14.31 17.96 -4.85
N LEU A 83 -15.49 18.55 -4.82
CA LEU A 83 -15.86 19.61 -3.88
C LEU A 83 -16.69 19.06 -2.72
N ARG A 84 -16.68 19.79 -1.61
CA ARG A 84 -17.56 19.57 -0.48
C ARG A 84 -19.01 19.85 -0.89
N ASN A 85 -19.85 18.84 -0.75
CA ASN A 85 -21.28 18.91 -0.98
C ASN A 85 -22.03 18.45 0.28
N VAL A 86 -22.65 19.40 0.97
CA VAL A 86 -23.42 19.15 2.21
C VAL A 86 -24.73 18.41 1.92
N LEU A 87 -25.30 18.58 0.72
CA LEU A 87 -26.56 17.97 0.32
C LEU A 87 -26.38 16.53 -0.17
N ASN A 88 -25.20 16.21 -0.73
CA ASN A 88 -24.85 14.86 -1.15
C ASN A 88 -23.41 14.50 -0.70
N PRO A 89 -23.26 13.87 0.48
CA PRO A 89 -21.96 13.47 1.00
C PRO A 89 -21.22 12.47 0.11
N ASP A 90 -21.94 11.59 -0.60
CA ASP A 90 -21.29 10.60 -1.48
C ASP A 90 -20.65 11.24 -2.71
N ALA A 91 -21.22 12.34 -3.21
CA ALA A 91 -20.59 13.14 -4.26
C ALA A 91 -19.31 13.86 -3.79
N SER A 92 -19.09 13.95 -2.47
CA SER A 92 -17.88 14.52 -1.87
C SER A 92 -16.83 13.45 -1.55
N ARG A 93 -17.15 12.16 -1.71
CA ARG A 93 -16.29 11.06 -1.31
C ARG A 93 -15.18 10.86 -2.33
N ILE A 94 -13.94 10.84 -1.83
CA ILE A 94 -12.75 10.51 -2.59
C ILE A 94 -12.22 9.18 -2.08
N ASN A 95 -12.23 8.18 -2.96
CA ASN A 95 -11.54 6.92 -2.70
C ASN A 95 -10.11 7.05 -3.22
N PHE A 96 -9.15 6.74 -2.35
CA PHE A 96 -7.74 6.79 -2.66
C PHE A 96 -7.16 5.41 -2.48
N THR A 97 -6.54 4.86 -3.51
CA THR A 97 -5.92 3.53 -3.45
C THR A 97 -4.63 3.51 -4.24
N VAL A 98 -3.58 2.96 -3.64
CA VAL A 98 -2.26 2.84 -4.24
C VAL A 98 -1.87 1.37 -4.26
N THR A 99 -1.45 0.91 -5.42
CA THR A 99 -0.88 -0.42 -5.62
C THR A 99 0.63 -0.27 -5.77
N VAL A 100 1.39 -0.92 -4.88
CA VAL A 100 2.85 -0.88 -4.89
C VAL A 100 3.45 -2.28 -4.95
N LYS A 101 4.58 -2.38 -5.64
CA LYS A 101 5.45 -3.56 -5.66
C LYS A 101 6.51 -3.38 -4.56
N PRO A 102 6.52 -4.25 -3.53
CA PRO A 102 7.49 -4.15 -2.44
C PRO A 102 8.90 -4.62 -2.84
N PRO A 103 9.95 -4.14 -2.16
CA PRO A 103 11.34 -4.54 -2.43
C PRO A 103 11.62 -5.98 -1.98
N TRP A 104 11.12 -6.35 -0.80
CA TRP A 104 11.23 -7.72 -0.29
C TRP A 104 9.93 -8.46 -0.51
N ARG A 105 10.06 -9.69 -1.01
CA ARG A 105 8.96 -10.65 -1.08
C ARG A 105 9.06 -11.56 0.15
N PRO A 106 7.94 -12.02 0.72
CA PRO A 106 7.99 -13.02 1.77
C PRO A 106 8.81 -14.22 1.28
N LEU A 107 9.74 -14.73 2.11
CA LEU A 107 10.43 -15.96 1.75
C LEU A 107 9.38 -17.04 1.59
N THR A 108 9.63 -17.85 0.58
CA THR A 108 8.79 -18.93 0.16
C THR A 108 9.04 -20.11 1.10
N VAL A 109 8.76 -19.96 2.39
CA VAL A 109 8.76 -21.10 3.33
C VAL A 109 7.78 -22.17 2.82
N GLY A 110 6.76 -21.74 2.06
CA GLY A 110 5.91 -22.59 1.23
C GLY A 110 6.64 -23.44 0.18
N LEU A 111 7.75 -22.99 -0.42
CA LEU A 111 8.50 -23.74 -1.45
C LEU A 111 9.06 -25.06 -0.91
N LEU A 112 9.44 -25.09 0.37
CA LEU A 112 9.97 -26.27 1.04
C LEU A 112 8.89 -27.33 1.34
N ILE A 113 7.61 -26.95 1.32
CA ILE A 113 6.44 -27.84 1.41
C ILE A 113 5.67 -27.97 0.08
N GLY A 114 6.27 -27.54 -1.05
CA GLY A 114 5.70 -27.66 -2.39
C GLY A 114 4.72 -26.56 -2.81
N ALA A 115 4.58 -25.48 -2.04
CA ALA A 115 3.82 -24.30 -2.45
C ALA A 115 4.66 -23.39 -3.35
N SER A 116 4.06 -22.89 -4.43
CA SER A 116 4.73 -22.02 -5.39
C SER A 116 5.30 -20.76 -4.74
N ALA A 117 6.45 -20.29 -5.24
CA ALA A 117 7.00 -19.02 -4.84
C ALA A 117 5.96 -17.91 -4.99
N ALA A 118 5.94 -16.93 -4.07
CA ALA A 118 5.15 -15.72 -4.29
C ALA A 118 5.57 -15.15 -5.66
N PRO A 119 4.68 -15.12 -6.67
CA PRO A 119 5.08 -14.76 -8.01
C PRO A 119 5.55 -13.30 -8.02
N ASP A 120 6.21 -12.87 -9.11
CA ASP A 120 6.52 -11.45 -9.33
C ASP A 120 5.26 -10.55 -9.41
N THR A 121 4.07 -11.11 -9.17
CA THR A 121 2.77 -10.46 -9.06
C THR A 121 2.43 -10.03 -7.63
N PHE A 122 3.24 -10.31 -6.61
CA PHE A 122 2.91 -9.87 -5.24
C PHE A 122 2.88 -8.34 -5.17
N ARG A 123 1.71 -7.78 -4.80
CA ARG A 123 1.47 -6.35 -4.65
C ARG A 123 0.88 -6.05 -3.29
N ILE A 124 1.30 -4.93 -2.73
CA ILE A 124 0.67 -4.33 -1.57
C ILE A 124 -0.32 -3.31 -2.11
N LYS A 125 -1.60 -3.53 -1.82
CA LYS A 125 -2.67 -2.58 -2.11
C LYS A 125 -3.11 -1.93 -0.80
N VAL A 126 -2.94 -0.61 -0.71
CA VAL A 126 -3.36 0.20 0.44
C VAL A 126 -4.34 1.25 -0.05
N GLY A 127 -5.36 1.55 0.75
CA GLY A 127 -6.34 2.56 0.37
C GLY A 127 -7.18 3.02 1.55
N GLY A 128 -7.90 4.10 1.31
CA GLY A 128 -8.81 4.72 2.25
C GLY A 128 -9.84 5.57 1.51
N SER A 129 -10.75 6.15 2.28
CA SER A 129 -11.84 6.96 1.75
C SER A 129 -12.02 8.19 2.66
N VAL A 130 -12.09 9.37 2.06
CA VAL A 130 -12.32 10.64 2.76
C VAL A 130 -13.38 11.46 2.07
N LEU A 131 -13.98 12.38 2.81
CA LEU A 131 -14.88 13.39 2.27
C LEU A 131 -14.08 14.66 1.98
N SER A 132 -14.19 15.18 0.76
CA SER A 132 -13.58 16.45 0.39
C SER A 132 -14.09 17.58 1.27
N GLU A 133 -13.16 18.38 1.78
CA GLU A 133 -13.45 19.61 2.53
C GLU A 133 -13.42 20.86 1.67
N ARG A 134 -12.98 20.71 0.41
CA ARG A 134 -12.77 21.84 -0.49
C ARG A 134 -14.08 22.51 -0.85
N THR A 135 -14.25 23.77 -0.47
CA THR A 135 -15.35 24.62 -0.97
C THR A 135 -15.00 25.23 -2.31
N ASN A 136 -16.01 25.47 -3.16
CA ASN A 136 -15.87 26.14 -4.46
C ASN A 136 -15.06 27.46 -4.29
N PRO A 137 -14.10 27.79 -5.17
CA PRO A 137 -13.46 29.11 -5.18
C PRO A 137 -14.46 30.26 -5.37
#